data_AF-A0A7S2CCU6-F1
#
_entry.id   AF-A0A7S2CCU6-F1
#
_cell.length_a   1.000
_cell.length_b   1.000
_cell.length_c   1.000
_cell.angle_alpha   90.00
_cell.angle_beta   90.00
_cell.angle_gamma   90.00
#
_symmetry.space_group_name_H-M   'P 1'
#
loop_
_entity.id
_entity.type
_entity.pdbx_description
1 polymer ?
#
loop_
_entity_poly.entity_id
_entity_poly.type
_entity_poly.pdbx_seq_one_letter_code
_entity_poly.pdbx_strand_id
1 'polypeptide(L)'
;ISACSAEAYGGGVMAWNEVTFETMKDVNIHSCSAGGAGGGLAAQQSVTFTLMDGVNISACSAEVDGGGLGAYDDVAFGTMKDVNIHSCSAGGAGGGLAAQQSVTFTLMD
;
A
#
# COMPACT_ATOMS: atom_id res chain seq x y z
N ILE A 1 7.45 -3.40 -9.75
CA ILE A 1 8.23 -2.42 -8.96
C ILE A 1 9.01 -3.21 -7.93
N SER A 2 10.32 -3.02 -7.83
CA SER A 2 11.11 -3.90 -6.97
C SER A 2 12.40 -3.27 -6.47
N ALA A 3 12.80 -3.65 -5.25
CA ALA A 3 14.07 -3.21 -4.65
C ALA A 3 14.24 -1.68 -4.60
N CYS A 4 13.13 -0.96 -4.48
CA CYS A 4 13.11 0.48 -4.29
C CYS A 4 13.04 0.81 -2.79
N SER A 5 13.63 1.94 -2.40
CA SER A 5 13.64 2.37 -1.01
C SER A 5 13.36 3.86 -0.88
N ALA A 6 12.65 4.24 0.18
CA ALA A 6 12.43 5.64 0.55
C ALA A 6 12.75 5.85 2.04
N GLU A 7 13.29 7.02 2.39
CA GLU A 7 13.54 7.37 3.80
C GLU A 7 12.23 7.59 4.58
N ALA A 8 11.18 8.05 3.88
CA ALA A 8 9.88 8.36 4.49
C ALA A 8 8.82 7.32 4.12
N TYR A 9 8.10 7.48 3.02
CA TYR A 9 6.92 6.65 2.73
C TYR A 9 6.98 6.03 1.34
N GLY A 10 6.32 4.89 1.16
CA GLY A 10 6.03 4.36 -0.17
C GLY A 10 7.27 3.91 -0.93
N GLY A 11 8.03 2.97 -0.35
CA GLY A 11 9.31 2.51 -0.90
C GLY A 11 9.22 2.07 -2.36
N GLY A 12 8.11 1.42 -2.75
CA GLY A 12 7.77 1.15 -4.14
C GLY A 12 6.88 2.22 -4.78
N VAL A 13 5.78 2.59 -4.13
CA VAL A 13 4.82 3.59 -4.61
C VAL A 13 4.39 4.50 -3.47
N MET A 14 4.46 5.81 -3.69
CA MET A 14 3.87 6.81 -2.79
C MET A 14 2.76 7.58 -3.51
N ALA A 15 1.56 7.61 -2.93
CA ALA A 15 0.41 8.39 -3.39
C ALA A 15 -0.03 9.35 -2.29
N TRP A 16 0.01 10.66 -2.58
CA TRP A 16 -0.21 11.70 -1.57
C TRP A 16 -1.13 12.80 -2.09
N ASN A 17 -2.04 13.28 -1.25
CA ASN A 17 -3.05 14.29 -1.58
C ASN A 17 -4.05 13.75 -2.63
N GLU A 18 -4.67 14.66 -3.38
CA GLU A 18 -5.75 14.37 -4.34
C GLU A 18 -5.23 13.58 -5.57
N VAL A 19 -5.11 12.27 -5.41
CA VAL A 19 -4.68 11.35 -6.46
C VAL A 19 -5.71 10.23 -6.63
N THR A 20 -6.12 10.01 -7.87
CA THR A 20 -6.97 8.86 -8.24
C THR A 20 -6.21 7.92 -9.15
N PHE A 21 -6.08 6.66 -8.72
CA PHE A 21 -5.71 5.55 -9.57
C PHE A 21 -6.98 4.90 -10.10
N GLU A 22 -7.35 5.24 -11.34
CA GLU A 22 -8.54 4.66 -11.98
C GLU A 22 -8.40 3.14 -12.17
N THR A 23 -7.18 2.65 -12.42
CA THR A 23 -6.92 1.23 -12.55
C THR A 23 -5.50 0.91 -12.14
N MET A 24 -5.36 -0.06 -11.23
CA MET A 24 -4.11 -0.69 -10.86
C MET A 24 -4.25 -2.20 -11.10
N LYS A 25 -3.79 -2.64 -12.28
CA LYS A 25 -4.01 -4.00 -12.77
C LYS A 25 -2.70 -4.75 -13.03
N ASP A 26 -2.65 -6.02 -12.62
CA ASP A 26 -1.52 -6.94 -12.83
C ASP A 26 -0.19 -6.36 -12.31
N VAL A 27 -0.24 -5.68 -11.15
CA VAL A 27 0.93 -5.01 -10.57
C VAL A 27 1.61 -5.89 -9.55
N ASN A 28 2.91 -6.09 -9.72
CA ASN A 28 3.77 -6.73 -8.72
C ASN A 28 4.72 -5.70 -8.08
N ILE A 29 4.62 -5.52 -6.76
CA ILE A 29 5.51 -4.72 -5.93
C ILE A 29 6.23 -5.66 -4.98
N HIS A 30 7.57 -5.74 -5.03
CA HIS A 30 8.26 -6.64 -4.12
C HIS A 30 9.62 -6.17 -3.65
N SER A 31 10.01 -6.59 -2.43
CA SER A 31 11.33 -6.28 -1.87
C SER A 31 11.60 -4.78 -1.75
N CYS A 32 10.56 -3.97 -1.56
CA CYS A 32 10.69 -2.52 -1.36
C CYS A 32 10.68 -2.17 0.14
N SER A 33 11.30 -1.05 0.51
CA SER A 33 11.41 -0.65 1.92
C SER A 33 11.15 0.84 2.17
N ALA A 34 10.60 1.17 3.33
CA ALA A 34 10.40 2.57 3.76
C ALA A 34 10.84 2.77 5.22
N GLY A 35 11.51 3.89 5.51
CA GLY A 35 11.85 4.28 6.90
C GLY A 35 10.64 4.75 7.72
N GLY A 36 9.56 5.15 7.07
CA GLY A 36 8.26 5.43 7.65
C GLY A 36 7.30 4.27 7.41
N ALA A 37 6.27 4.50 6.60
CA ALA A 37 5.19 3.55 6.33
C ALA A 37 5.05 3.15 4.86
N GLY A 38 4.43 2.00 4.62
CA GLY A 38 4.14 1.53 3.25
C GLY A 38 5.39 1.15 2.48
N GLY A 39 6.09 0.10 2.93
CA GLY A 39 7.31 -0.37 2.26
C GLY A 39 7.09 -0.68 0.78
N GLY A 40 5.98 -1.34 0.46
CA GLY A 40 5.52 -1.56 -0.91
C GLY A 40 4.78 -0.35 -1.48
N LEU A 41 3.66 -0.01 -0.86
CA LEU A 41 2.80 1.10 -1.26
C LEU A 41 2.37 1.92 -0.03
N ALA A 42 2.43 3.23 -0.14
CA ALA A 42 1.85 4.17 0.82
C ALA A 42 0.82 5.06 0.12
N ALA A 43 -0.33 5.25 0.76
CA ALA A 43 -1.39 6.15 0.32
C ALA A 43 -1.83 7.04 1.49
N GLN A 44 -1.90 8.35 1.26
CA GLN A 44 -2.24 9.31 2.31
C GLN A 44 -2.96 10.55 1.77
N GLN A 45 -3.92 11.06 2.53
CA GLN A 45 -4.67 12.31 2.29
C GLN A 45 -5.45 12.32 0.96
N SER A 46 -6.71 11.88 0.96
CA SER A 46 -7.63 11.93 -0.19
C SER A 46 -7.14 11.20 -1.44
N VAL A 47 -6.63 9.97 -1.24
CA VAL A 47 -6.23 9.06 -2.32
C VAL A 47 -7.31 8.04 -2.59
N THR A 48 -7.64 7.83 -3.86
CA THR A 48 -8.60 6.82 -4.29
C THR A 48 -7.97 5.82 -5.26
N PHE A 49 -8.15 4.53 -5.00
CA PHE A 49 -7.91 3.45 -5.94
C PHE A 49 -9.26 2.90 -6.40
N THR A 50 -9.72 3.27 -7.60
CA THR A 50 -11.05 2.85 -8.09
C THR A 50 -11.10 1.33 -8.29
N LEU A 51 -10.06 0.76 -8.89
CA LEU A 51 -9.92 -0.67 -9.16
C LEU A 51 -8.49 -1.16 -8.87
N MET A 52 -8.36 -2.19 -8.05
CA MET A 52 -7.16 -2.99 -7.85
C MET A 52 -7.44 -4.44 -8.24
N ASP A 53 -6.86 -4.91 -9.34
CA ASP A 53 -7.09 -6.25 -9.91
C ASP A 53 -5.76 -6.96 -10.13
N GLY A 54 -5.54 -8.10 -9.48
CA GLY A 54 -4.30 -8.86 -9.64
C GLY A 54 -3.05 -8.14 -9.08
N VAL A 55 -3.19 -7.45 -7.96
CA VAL A 55 -2.07 -6.74 -7.30
C VAL A 55 -1.37 -7.65 -6.30
N ASN A 56 -0.08 -7.87 -6.47
CA ASN A 56 0.77 -8.58 -5.51
C ASN A 56 1.76 -7.62 -4.85
N ILE A 57 1.74 -7.54 -3.51
CA ILE A 57 2.73 -6.83 -2.71
C ILE A 57 3.44 -7.83 -1.81
N SER A 58 4.74 -8.04 -2.01
CA SER A 58 5.46 -9.11 -1.30
C SER A 58 6.86 -8.77 -0.82
N ALA A 59 7.26 -9.34 0.31
CA ALA A 59 8.61 -9.16 0.86
C ALA A 59 9.01 -7.68 1.08
N CYS A 60 8.04 -6.80 1.30
CA CYS A 60 8.28 -5.38 1.56
C CYS A 60 8.38 -5.10 3.06
N SER A 61 9.09 -4.03 3.44
CA SER A 61 9.28 -3.67 4.84
C SER A 61 9.10 -2.18 5.14
N ALA A 62 8.61 -1.88 6.33
CA ALA A 62 8.52 -0.52 6.86
C ALA A 62 9.11 -0.48 8.26
N GLU A 63 9.88 0.55 8.62
CA GLU A 63 10.38 0.67 10.00
C GLU A 63 9.26 1.06 10.97
N VAL A 64 8.22 1.76 10.49
CA VAL A 64 7.05 2.14 11.29
C VAL A 64 5.89 1.19 11.00
N ASP A 65 5.03 1.47 10.03
CA ASP A 65 3.76 0.75 9.87
C ASP A 65 3.53 0.31 8.41
N GLY A 66 2.73 -0.74 8.20
CA GLY A 66 2.28 -1.11 6.85
C GLY A 66 3.42 -1.58 5.96
N GLY A 67 4.09 -2.68 6.33
CA GLY A 67 5.27 -3.17 5.61
C GLY A 67 5.01 -3.38 4.11
N GLY A 68 3.85 -3.96 3.77
CA GLY A 68 3.35 -4.03 2.41
C GLY A 68 2.64 -2.75 2.00
N LEU A 69 1.52 -2.45 2.65
CA LEU A 69 0.62 -1.34 2.34
C LEU A 69 0.36 -0.49 3.59
N GLY A 70 0.63 0.81 3.51
CA GLY A 70 0.26 1.80 4.52
C GLY A 70 -0.79 2.77 3.97
N ALA A 71 -1.93 2.90 4.64
CA ALA A 71 -3.02 3.80 4.25
C ALA A 71 -3.47 4.69 5.42
N TYR A 72 -3.48 6.00 5.23
CA TYR A 72 -3.70 6.99 6.31
C TYR A 72 -4.58 8.15 5.87
N ASP A 73 -5.27 8.75 6.84
CA ASP A 73 -6.21 9.86 6.68
C ASP A 73 -7.45 9.47 5.87
N ASP A 74 -7.57 9.92 4.62
CA ASP A 74 -8.75 9.73 3.76
C ASP A 74 -8.34 8.90 2.53
N VAL A 75 -8.49 7.58 2.62
CA VAL A 75 -8.08 6.67 1.54
C VAL A 75 -9.19 5.67 1.23
N ALA A 76 -9.54 5.59 -0.05
CA ALA A 76 -10.53 4.64 -0.53
C ALA A 76 -9.89 3.62 -1.46
N PHE A 77 -9.93 2.35 -1.06
CA PHE A 77 -9.73 1.23 -1.96
C PHE A 77 -11.11 0.75 -2.40
N GLY A 78 -11.47 1.11 -3.63
CA GLY A 78 -12.69 0.71 -4.30
C GLY A 78 -12.71 -0.79 -4.58
N THR A 79 -12.95 -1.19 -5.83
CA THR A 79 -13.04 -2.61 -6.16
C THR A 79 -11.68 -3.28 -5.99
N MET A 80 -11.57 -4.23 -5.06
CA MET A 80 -10.38 -5.05 -4.88
C MET A 80 -10.66 -6.50 -5.27
N LYS A 81 -9.89 -6.98 -6.25
CA LYS A 81 -9.95 -8.35 -6.77
C LYS A 81 -8.55 -8.92 -6.91
N ASP A 82 -8.36 -10.17 -6.48
CA ASP A 82 -7.07 -10.88 -6.59
C ASP A 82 -5.88 -10.09 -6.01
N VAL A 83 -6.11 -9.35 -4.91
CA VAL A 83 -5.07 -8.59 -4.20
C VAL A 83 -4.41 -9.48 -3.15
N ASN A 84 -3.10 -9.66 -3.26
CA ASN A 84 -2.32 -10.46 -2.32
C ASN A 84 -1.21 -9.61 -1.68
N ILE A 85 -1.18 -9.56 -0.35
CA ILE A 85 -0.13 -8.90 0.42
C ILE A 85 0.48 -9.92 1.38
N HIS A 86 1.73 -10.33 1.13
CA HIS A 86 2.33 -11.44 1.87
C HIS A 86 3.82 -11.26 2.14
N SER A 87 4.32 -11.94 3.17
CA SER A 87 5.75 -11.92 3.53
C SER A 87 6.31 -10.51 3.82
N CYS A 88 5.46 -9.56 4.14
CA CYS A 88 5.85 -8.19 4.49
C CYS A 88 5.98 -8.01 6.01
N SER A 89 6.80 -7.05 6.44
CA SER A 89 7.09 -6.81 7.86
C SER A 89 7.08 -5.32 8.21
N ALA A 90 6.60 -4.97 9.39
CA ALA A 90 6.64 -3.62 9.92
C ALA A 90 7.28 -3.63 11.32
N GLY A 91 8.02 -2.58 11.70
CA GLY A 91 8.57 -2.44 13.05
C GLY A 91 7.51 -2.12 14.11
N GLY A 92 6.45 -1.44 13.70
CA GLY A 92 5.24 -1.11 14.47
C GLY A 92 4.07 -2.03 14.11
N ALA A 93 3.04 -1.48 13.48
CA ALA A 93 1.78 -2.15 13.19
C ALA A 93 1.67 -2.62 11.73
N GLY A 94 1.01 -3.78 11.54
CA GLY A 94 0.55 -4.22 10.22
C GLY A 94 1.68 -4.60 9.26
N GLY A 95 2.28 -5.78 9.43
CA GLY A 95 3.33 -6.26 8.51
C GLY A 95 2.88 -6.32 7.05
N GLY A 96 1.66 -6.80 6.78
CA GLY A 96 1.04 -6.73 5.46
C GLY A 96 0.39 -5.37 5.19
N LEU A 97 -0.59 -5.01 6.00
CA LEU A 97 -1.41 -3.81 5.85
C LEU A 97 -1.52 -3.07 7.19
N ALA A 98 -1.32 -1.76 7.17
CA ALA A 98 -1.74 -0.86 8.23
C ALA A 98 -2.69 0.20 7.65
N ALA A 99 -3.83 0.41 8.30
CA ALA A 99 -4.85 1.37 7.91
C ALA A 99 -5.28 2.16 9.15
N GLN A 100 -5.28 3.49 9.08
CA GLN A 100 -5.65 4.36 10.21
C GLN A 100 -6.51 5.54 9.74
N GLN A 101 -7.42 5.99 10.61
CA GLN A 101 -8.43 7.03 10.35
C GLN A 101 -9.51 6.59 9.35
N SER A 102 -9.78 7.37 8.31
CA SER A 102 -10.86 7.15 7.33
C SER A 102 -10.34 6.35 6.14
N VAL A 103 -10.09 5.06 6.36
CA VAL A 103 -9.69 4.14 5.29
C VAL A 103 -10.82 3.14 5.02
N THR A 104 -11.19 2.97 3.74
CA THR A 104 -12.23 2.02 3.32
C THR A 104 -11.69 1.02 2.31
N PHE A 105 -12.18 -0.22 2.38
CA PHE A 105 -11.86 -1.31 1.45
C PHE A 105 -13.16 -1.94 0.96
N THR A 106 -13.36 -2.00 -0.35
CA THR A 106 -14.50 -2.70 -0.96
C THR A 106 -14.04 -4.00 -1.61
N LEU A 107 -14.13 -5.08 -0.83
CA LEU A 107 -13.82 -6.43 -1.29
C LEU A 107 -14.96 -6.96 -2.15
N MET A 108 -14.65 -7.54 -3.30
CA MET A 108 -15.62 -8.28 -4.12
C MET A 108 -15.22 -9.75 -4.18
N ASP A 109 -16.23 -10.62 -4.14
CA ASP A 109 -16.11 -12.08 -4.19
C ASP A 109 -15.77 -12.61 -5.61
#